data_AF-A0A9E3MI59-F1
#
_entry.id   AF-A0A9E3MI59-F1
#
_cell.length_a   1.000
_cell.length_b   1.000
_cell.length_c   1.000
_cell.angle_alpha   90.00
_cell.angle_beta   90.00
_cell.angle_gamma   90.00
#
_symmetry.space_group_name_H-M   'P 1'
#
loop_
_entity.id
_entity.type
_entity.pdbx_description
1 polymer ?
#
loop_
_entity_poly.entity_id
_entity_poly.type
_entity_poly.pdbx_seq_one_letter_code
_entity_poly.pdbx_strand_id
1 'polypeptide(L)'
;ISGGTSASAPLWAALVARMNQQLAAGGKRVGYLTPLLYGAASAGGGPLGKAGCNDIAAGDNVTAHVGGFRSTAGFDAVTGWGSPRGKDLLAALTKVL
;
A
#
# COMPACT_ATOMS: atom_id res chain seq x y z
N ILE A 1 18.10 13.38 -10.59
CA ILE A 1 17.05 12.51 -10.01
C ILE A 1 16.35 13.34 -8.95
N SER A 2 15.04 13.57 -9.07
CA SER A 2 14.23 14.19 -8.02
C SER A 2 13.58 13.08 -7.18
N GLY A 3 13.58 13.22 -5.85
CA GLY A 3 13.09 12.22 -4.91
C GLY A 3 12.06 12.78 -3.91
N GLY A 4 11.93 12.11 -2.77
CA GLY A 4 10.98 12.48 -1.71
C GLY A 4 9.62 11.78 -1.84
N THR A 5 8.82 11.87 -0.79
CA THR A 5 7.46 11.28 -0.73
C THR A 5 6.54 11.83 -1.83
N SER A 6 6.83 13.03 -2.33
CA SER A 6 6.19 13.64 -3.49
C SER A 6 6.30 12.82 -4.77
N ALA A 7 7.34 12.01 -4.95
CA ALA A 7 7.46 11.08 -6.08
C ALA A 7 6.65 9.78 -5.84
N SER A 8 6.49 9.37 -4.58
CA SER A 8 5.73 8.18 -4.21
C SER A 8 4.21 8.37 -4.40
N ALA A 9 3.69 9.58 -4.16
CA ALA A 9 2.26 9.87 -4.33
C ALA A 9 1.74 9.64 -5.78
N PRO A 10 2.34 10.20 -6.85
CA PRO A 10 1.91 9.95 -8.22
C PRO A 10 2.16 8.51 -8.67
N LEU A 11 3.17 7.82 -8.12
CA LEU A 11 3.39 6.39 -8.38
C LEU A 11 2.19 5.54 -7.93
N TRP A 12 1.71 5.77 -6.70
CA TRP A 12 0.50 5.11 -6.19
C TRP A 12 -0.74 5.47 -7.00
N ALA A 13 -0.92 6.75 -7.36
CA ALA A 13 -2.06 7.19 -8.17
C ALA A 13 -2.11 6.47 -9.54
N ALA A 14 -0.98 6.40 -10.23
CA ALA A 14 -0.87 5.69 -11.51
C ALA A 14 -1.14 4.18 -11.36
N LEU A 15 -0.65 3.57 -10.29
CA LEU A 15 -0.92 2.16 -10.01
C LEU A 15 -2.41 1.89 -9.79
N VAL A 16 -3.09 2.71 -8.99
CA VAL A 16 -4.55 2.59 -8.76
C VAL A 16 -5.33 2.80 -10.05
N ALA A 17 -4.92 3.74 -10.92
CA ALA A 17 -5.53 3.92 -12.23
C ALA A 17 -5.44 2.64 -13.09
N ARG A 18 -4.28 1.99 -13.10
CA ARG A 18 -4.07 0.71 -13.82
C ARG A 18 -4.91 -0.43 -13.22
N MET A 19 -5.07 -0.47 -11.90
CA MET A 19 -5.95 -1.45 -11.24
C MET A 19 -7.42 -1.21 -11.61
N ASN A 20 -7.88 0.04 -11.60
CA ASN A 20 -9.24 0.38 -12.04
C ASN A 20 -9.49 -0.01 -13.51
N GLN A 21 -8.51 0.19 -14.40
CA GLN A 21 -8.61 -0.25 -15.79
C GLN A 21 -8.86 -1.76 -15.89
N GLN A 22 -8.20 -2.57 -15.07
CA GLN A 22 -8.37 -4.03 -15.06
C GLN A 22 -9.70 -4.46 -14.43
N LEU A 23 -10.12 -3.80 -13.35
CA LEU A 23 -11.37 -4.10 -12.64
C LEU A 23 -12.62 -3.67 -13.42
N ALA A 24 -12.48 -2.72 -14.35
CA ALA A 24 -13.59 -2.20 -15.16
C ALA A 24 -14.30 -3.29 -15.97
N ALA A 25 -13.59 -4.35 -16.41
CA ALA A 25 -14.18 -5.49 -17.11
C ALA A 25 -15.25 -6.21 -16.27
N GLY A 26 -15.16 -6.14 -14.94
CA GLY A 26 -16.15 -6.68 -14.00
C GLY A 26 -17.10 -5.63 -13.42
N GLY A 27 -17.10 -4.39 -13.95
CA GLY A 27 -17.92 -3.29 -13.44
C GLY A 27 -17.47 -2.75 -12.06
N LYS A 28 -16.23 -3.05 -11.64
CA LYS A 28 -15.69 -2.72 -10.31
C LYS A 28 -14.63 -1.63 -10.38
N ARG A 29 -14.41 -0.94 -9.26
CA ARG A 29 -13.32 0.03 -9.06
C ARG A 29 -12.84 -0.01 -7.61
N VAL A 30 -11.60 0.38 -7.38
CA VAL A 30 -10.96 0.37 -6.05
C VAL A 30 -11.69 1.28 -5.04
N GLY A 31 -12.06 2.50 -5.45
CA GLY A 31 -12.68 3.46 -4.55
C GLY A 31 -11.75 3.88 -3.41
N TYR A 32 -12.26 3.90 -2.18
CA TYR A 32 -11.48 4.27 -1.00
C TYR A 32 -10.60 3.09 -0.55
N LEU A 33 -9.30 3.16 -0.85
CA LEU A 33 -8.36 2.05 -0.67
C LEU A 33 -7.92 1.84 0.78
N THR A 34 -7.89 2.89 1.62
CA THR A 34 -7.32 2.83 2.98
C THR A 34 -7.94 1.75 3.87
N PRO A 35 -9.28 1.58 3.94
CA PRO A 35 -9.88 0.53 4.75
C PRO A 35 -9.50 -0.87 4.29
N LEU A 36 -9.27 -1.08 2.98
CA LEU A 36 -8.84 -2.37 2.44
C LEU A 36 -7.37 -2.63 2.75
N LEU A 37 -6.51 -1.60 2.66
CA LEU A 37 -5.08 -1.74 2.95
C LEU A 37 -4.81 -2.02 4.43
N TYR A 38 -5.51 -1.35 5.34
CA TYR A 38 -5.20 -1.37 6.77
C TYR A 38 -6.25 -2.09 7.63
N GLY A 39 -7.50 -2.19 7.18
CA GLY A 39 -8.56 -2.88 7.87
C GLY A 39 -8.66 -4.36 7.50
N ALA A 40 -9.48 -5.11 8.23
CA ALA A 40 -9.82 -6.47 7.85
C ALA A 40 -10.59 -6.45 6.52
N ALA A 41 -10.05 -7.09 5.49
CA ALA A 41 -10.80 -7.26 4.26
C ALA A 41 -12.01 -8.17 4.54
N SER A 42 -13.17 -7.84 3.94
CA SER A 42 -14.47 -8.45 4.20
C SER A 42 -14.42 -9.97 4.50
N ALA A 43 -15.07 -10.38 5.60
CA ALA A 43 -15.29 -11.76 6.03
C ALA A 43 -14.02 -12.61 6.32
N GLY A 44 -13.20 -12.16 7.28
CA GLY A 44 -12.16 -13.00 7.90
C GLY A 44 -10.76 -12.89 7.30
N GLY A 45 -10.56 -11.99 6.33
CA GLY A 45 -9.25 -11.67 5.77
C GLY A 45 -8.49 -10.61 6.59
N GLY A 46 -7.16 -10.77 6.70
CA GLY A 46 -6.28 -9.72 7.22
C GLY A 46 -6.16 -8.51 6.28
N PRO A 47 -5.41 -7.47 6.68
CA PRO A 47 -5.17 -6.28 5.87
C PRO A 47 -4.55 -6.62 4.51
N LEU A 48 -5.09 -6.07 3.42
CA LEU A 48 -4.55 -6.32 2.08
C LEU A 48 -3.11 -5.86 1.95
N GLY A 49 -2.70 -4.83 2.70
CA GLY A 49 -1.32 -4.34 2.69
C GLY A 49 -0.30 -5.42 3.09
N LYS A 50 -0.66 -6.34 3.99
CA LYS A 50 0.23 -7.43 4.42
C LYS A 50 0.56 -8.41 3.29
N ALA A 51 -0.36 -8.63 2.35
CA ALA A 51 -0.15 -9.52 1.20
C ALA A 51 0.21 -8.77 -0.09
N GLY A 52 -0.17 -7.50 -0.19
CA GLY A 52 -0.08 -6.68 -1.40
C GLY A 52 1.11 -5.72 -1.44
N CYS A 53 1.97 -5.71 -0.42
CA CYS A 53 3.14 -4.84 -0.37
C CYS A 53 4.44 -5.63 -0.10
N ASN A 54 5.58 -5.06 -0.50
CA ASN A 54 6.89 -5.48 -0.04
C ASN A 54 7.16 -4.78 1.30
N ASP A 55 7.28 -5.58 2.35
CA ASP A 55 7.62 -5.12 3.70
C ASP A 55 9.05 -4.56 3.75
N ILE A 56 9.21 -3.39 4.36
CA ILE A 56 10.51 -2.73 4.55
C ILE A 56 10.81 -2.77 6.05
N ALA A 57 11.58 -3.77 6.47
CA ALA A 57 11.87 -4.03 7.88
C ALA A 57 13.19 -3.42 8.39
N ALA A 58 13.83 -2.55 7.59
CA ALA A 58 15.13 -1.95 7.95
C ALA A 58 15.21 -0.48 7.50
N GLY A 59 15.76 0.35 8.39
CA GLY A 59 15.86 1.80 8.22
C GLY A 59 15.12 2.57 9.31
N ASP A 60 15.08 3.89 9.17
CA ASP A 60 14.40 4.80 10.08
C ASP A 60 14.04 6.12 9.38
N ASN A 61 13.19 6.92 10.01
CA ASN A 61 12.96 8.32 9.63
C ASN A 61 13.48 9.29 10.68
N VAL A 62 14.56 8.94 11.38
CA VAL A 62 15.15 9.79 12.42
C VAL A 62 15.79 11.01 11.79
N THR A 63 15.43 12.19 12.28
CA THR A 63 16.07 13.45 11.91
C THR A 63 16.82 14.03 13.12
N ALA A 64 17.84 14.83 12.85
CA ALA A 64 18.69 15.42 13.90
C ALA A 64 17.91 16.28 14.92
N HIS A 65 16.70 16.74 14.58
CA HIS A 65 15.95 17.72 15.37
C HIS A 65 14.69 17.17 16.06
N VAL A 66 14.12 16.07 15.58
CA VAL A 66 12.77 15.62 16.01
C VAL A 66 12.74 14.15 16.46
N GLY A 67 13.87 13.44 16.39
CA GLY A 67 13.86 11.98 16.54
C GLY A 67 13.13 11.31 15.38
N GLY A 68 12.62 10.08 15.59
CA GLY A 68 11.87 9.33 14.58
C GLY A 68 11.53 7.91 15.03
N PHE A 69 11.00 7.13 14.10
CA PHE A 69 10.65 5.72 14.26
C PHE A 69 11.63 4.84 13.48
N ARG A 70 11.76 3.58 13.91
CA ARG A 70 12.49 2.54 13.18
C ARG A 70 11.51 1.67 12.40
N SER A 71 11.94 1.23 11.23
CA SER A 71 11.24 0.20 10.49
C SER A 71 11.30 -1.15 11.20
N THR A 72 10.22 -1.92 11.08
CA THR A 72 10.07 -3.23 11.73
C THR A 72 9.33 -4.19 10.80
N ALA A 73 9.41 -5.49 11.04
CA ALA A 73 8.61 -6.46 10.29
C ALA A 73 7.10 -6.16 10.44
N GLY A 74 6.39 -6.11 9.32
CA GLY A 74 4.98 -5.76 9.26
C GLY A 74 4.73 -4.27 9.11
N PHE A 75 3.60 -3.79 9.64
CA PHE A 75 3.29 -2.36 9.58
C PHE A 75 4.22 -1.57 10.50
N ASP A 76 4.78 -0.47 9.98
CA ASP A 76 5.55 0.49 10.77
C ASP A 76 5.21 1.95 10.43
N ALA A 77 5.65 2.89 11.29
CA ALA A 77 5.40 4.32 11.12
C ALA A 77 6.37 5.02 10.14
N VAL A 78 7.26 4.27 9.49
CA VAL A 78 8.26 4.79 8.54
C VAL A 78 7.78 4.58 7.11
N THR A 79 7.28 3.38 6.81
CA THR A 79 6.91 2.91 5.48
C THR A 79 5.50 2.33 5.40
N GLY A 80 4.78 2.22 6.53
CA GLY A 80 3.45 1.61 6.56
C GLY A 80 3.55 0.12 6.29
N TRP A 81 2.79 -0.39 5.31
CA TRP A 81 2.97 -1.75 4.80
C TRP A 81 4.14 -1.90 3.80
N GLY A 82 4.87 -0.81 3.54
CA GLY A 82 5.97 -0.77 2.58
C GLY A 82 5.54 -0.38 1.16
N SER A 83 6.19 -0.96 0.15
CA SER A 83 5.97 -0.59 -1.27
C SER A 83 4.95 -1.49 -1.96
N PRO A 84 4.07 -0.99 -2.83
CA PRO A 84 3.04 -1.83 -3.44
C PRO A 84 3.61 -2.88 -4.41
N ARG A 85 3.17 -4.13 -4.26
CA ARG A 85 3.33 -5.19 -5.26
C ARG A 85 2.10 -5.19 -6.16
N GLY A 86 2.16 -4.44 -7.26
CA GLY A 86 0.98 -4.14 -8.08
C GLY A 86 0.13 -5.34 -8.51
N LYS A 87 0.75 -6.46 -8.89
CA LYS A 87 0.03 -7.69 -9.27
C LYS A 87 -0.66 -8.35 -8.08
N ASP A 88 0.02 -8.42 -6.94
CA ASP A 88 -0.50 -9.08 -5.74
C ASP A 88 -1.60 -8.26 -5.10
N LEU A 89 -1.44 -6.94 -5.06
CA LEU A 89 -2.46 -6.03 -4.58
C LEU A 89 -3.71 -6.08 -5.47
N LEU A 90 -3.56 -6.14 -6.80
CA LEU A 90 -4.69 -6.35 -7.71
C LEU A 90 -5.38 -7.69 -7.46
N ALA A 91 -4.62 -8.79 -7.35
CA ALA A 91 -5.16 -10.12 -7.08
C ALA A 91 -5.91 -10.18 -5.74
N ALA A 92 -5.43 -9.44 -4.73
CA ALA A 92 -6.09 -9.35 -3.43
C ALA A 92 -7.37 -8.50 -3.51
N LEU A 93 -7.35 -7.38 -4.25
CA LEU A 93 -8.54 -6.54 -4.50
C LEU A 93 -9.65 -7.30 -5.22
N THR A 94 -9.32 -8.12 -6.23
CA THR A 94 -10.32 -8.92 -6.97
C THR A 94 -11.06 -9.94 -6.10
N LYS A 95 -10.50 -10.35 -4.97
CA LYS A 95 -11.15 -11.29 -4.04
C LYS A 95 -12.19 -10.62 -3.14
N VAL A 96 -12.13 -9.30 -2.98
CA VAL A 96 -12.89 -8.56 -1.96
C VAL A 96 -13.84 -7.52 -2.55
N LEU A 97 -13.56 -7.06 -3.77
CA LEU A 97 -14.47 -6.27 -4.59
C LEU A 97 -15.31 -7.22 -5.43
#